data_AF-A0A7V0T4I1-F1
#
_entry.id   AF-A0A7V0T4I1-F1
#
_cell.length_a   1.000
_cell.length_b   1.000
_cell.length_c   1.000
_cell.angle_alpha   90.00
_cell.angle_beta   90.00
_cell.angle_gamma   90.00
#
_symmetry.space_group_name_H-M   'P 1'
#
loop_
_entity.id
_entity.type
_entity.pdbx_description
1 polymer ?
#
loop_
_entity_poly.entity_id
_entity_poly.type
_entity_poly.pdbx_seq_one_letter_code
_entity_poly.pdbx_strand_id
1 'polypeptide(L)'
;MGDKKPDNGRTVYPGYNLLRLFTGGVLPRTFAALRVRNYRLYWFGNAVSLVGTWMQNVARGWLVLELTNSPFLVGLETSITWLPALFISLPAGVLADHFNKRNLMVITQALLAVLALALAVLYWTGVIRIGHILVISALTGVIIAFNSPVRLAIVSELVGRDLVLNAVALNSAVFNAARIVGPSIAGVALGVIGAGGCFAINSVSFLGIIVALAFVRLKHARPEPTGESLWRRIAGGLRFVARHRDMRVLMVMIAVFSSFGIVYLPLMPVFARDVFGVGPGGYGAMMAGLGVGALTGVLVLATISRTRHRGRILVAGTTLLGLLLVLFGLVRDFRTGIAVLVALGFCQSSVA
;
A
#
# COMPACT_ATOMS: atom_id res chain seq x y z
N MET A 1 -25.28 22.22 -59.78
CA MET A 1 -23.80 22.28 -59.86
C MET A 1 -23.38 23.70 -59.54
N GLY A 2 -22.59 24.06 -58.54
CA GLY A 2 -21.98 23.36 -57.42
C GLY A 2 -21.38 24.47 -56.57
N ASP A 3 -21.99 24.72 -55.42
CA ASP A 3 -21.58 25.72 -54.43
C ASP A 3 -20.55 25.09 -53.48
N LYS A 4 -19.42 25.76 -53.24
CA LYS A 4 -18.59 25.64 -52.01
C LYS A 4 -17.35 26.55 -52.06
N LYS A 5 -17.41 27.63 -51.27
CA LYS A 5 -16.24 28.35 -50.73
C LYS A 5 -15.36 27.40 -49.90
N PRO A 6 -14.03 27.65 -49.81
CA PRO A 6 -13.15 26.89 -48.94
C PRO A 6 -13.44 27.22 -47.47
N ASP A 7 -13.81 26.20 -46.70
CA ASP A 7 -14.02 26.24 -45.26
C ASP A 7 -12.67 26.33 -44.54
N ASN A 8 -12.50 27.41 -43.78
CA ASN A 8 -11.29 27.74 -43.05
C ASN A 8 -11.38 27.05 -41.67
N GLY A 9 -10.97 25.79 -41.61
CA GLY A 9 -11.01 24.94 -40.43
C GLY A 9 -10.07 25.39 -39.30
N ARG A 10 -10.39 26.53 -38.66
CA ARG A 10 -9.93 26.85 -37.31
C ARG A 10 -10.83 26.10 -36.33
N THR A 11 -10.35 24.96 -35.85
CA THR A 11 -10.90 24.31 -34.66
C THR A 11 -10.73 25.24 -33.45
N VAL A 12 -11.81 25.96 -33.14
CA VAL A 12 -11.96 26.74 -31.92
C VAL A 12 -12.01 25.76 -30.75
N TYR A 13 -10.85 25.50 -30.13
CA TYR A 13 -10.82 24.91 -28.80
C TYR A 13 -11.52 25.88 -27.83
N PRO A 14 -12.53 25.46 -27.05
CA PRO A 14 -13.16 26.35 -26.08
C PRO A 14 -12.11 26.81 -25.07
N GLY A 15 -11.96 28.14 -25.00
CA GLY A 15 -10.95 28.82 -24.21
C GLY A 15 -11.02 28.46 -22.74
N TYR A 16 -10.06 27.67 -22.28
CA TYR A 16 -9.75 27.58 -20.87
C TYR A 16 -9.13 28.91 -20.44
N ASN A 17 -9.88 29.67 -19.64
CA ASN A 17 -9.40 30.85 -18.95
C ASN A 17 -8.20 30.49 -18.07
N LEU A 18 -6.98 30.61 -18.62
CA LEU A 18 -5.69 30.39 -17.95
C LEU A 18 -5.51 31.31 -16.73
N LEU A 19 -6.28 32.40 -16.64
CA LEU A 19 -6.29 33.34 -15.52
C LEU A 19 -7.01 32.83 -14.25
N ARG A 20 -7.79 31.74 -14.31
CA ARG A 20 -8.29 31.05 -13.11
C ARG A 20 -7.29 30.06 -12.51
N LEU A 21 -6.13 29.85 -13.14
CA LEU A 21 -5.11 28.96 -12.57
C LEU A 21 -4.37 29.55 -11.36
N PHE A 22 -4.49 30.86 -11.13
CA PHE A 22 -3.67 31.61 -10.17
C PHE A 22 -4.44 32.28 -9.01
N THR A 23 -5.78 32.22 -8.98
CA THR A 23 -6.60 32.97 -7.99
C THR A 23 -7.47 32.11 -7.06
N GLY A 24 -7.06 30.87 -6.81
CA GLY A 24 -7.58 30.07 -5.70
C GLY A 24 -6.40 29.51 -4.93
N GLY A 25 -6.39 29.68 -3.60
CA GLY A 25 -5.28 29.36 -2.71
C GLY A 25 -4.66 27.98 -2.94
N VAL A 26 -3.52 27.67 -2.35
CA VAL A 26 -2.85 26.38 -2.59
C VAL A 26 -3.65 25.18 -2.01
N LEU A 27 -4.60 25.43 -1.11
CA LEU A 27 -5.44 24.45 -0.41
C LEU A 27 -6.55 23.74 -1.23
N PRO A 28 -7.32 24.39 -2.14
CA PRO A 28 -8.39 23.76 -2.91
C PRO A 28 -7.90 22.74 -3.96
N ARG A 29 -6.64 22.81 -4.40
CA ARG A 29 -6.08 21.84 -5.37
C ARG A 29 -5.52 20.59 -4.70
N THR A 30 -4.92 20.70 -3.52
CA THR A 30 -4.31 19.56 -2.81
C THR A 30 -5.32 18.49 -2.44
N PHE A 31 -6.55 18.88 -2.11
CA PHE A 31 -7.66 17.98 -1.76
C PHE A 31 -8.75 17.90 -2.83
N ALA A 32 -8.42 18.22 -4.09
CA ALA A 32 -9.40 18.28 -5.17
C ALA A 32 -10.18 16.97 -5.35
N ALA A 33 -9.52 15.81 -5.24
CA ALA A 33 -10.19 14.51 -5.36
C ALA A 33 -11.22 14.26 -4.23
N LEU A 34 -11.01 14.79 -3.02
CA LEU A 34 -11.97 14.65 -1.90
C LEU A 34 -13.28 15.43 -2.11
N ARG A 35 -13.34 16.33 -3.09
CA ARG A 35 -14.59 16.97 -3.50
C ARG A 35 -15.52 15.98 -4.21
N VAL A 36 -14.98 14.94 -4.84
CA VAL A 36 -15.76 13.89 -5.48
C VAL A 36 -16.36 13.00 -4.40
N ARG A 37 -17.68 13.04 -4.24
CA ARG A 37 -18.42 12.30 -3.19
C ARG A 37 -18.04 10.82 -3.11
N ASN A 38 -18.01 10.14 -4.26
CA ASN A 38 -17.71 8.71 -4.33
C ASN A 38 -16.28 8.41 -3.87
N TYR A 39 -15.31 9.22 -4.30
CA TYR A 39 -13.93 9.07 -3.85
C TYR A 39 -13.76 9.41 -2.36
N ARG A 40 -14.45 10.45 -1.86
CA ARG A 40 -14.39 10.81 -0.43
C ARG A 40 -14.86 9.66 0.47
N LEU A 41 -15.99 9.03 0.14
CA LEU A 41 -16.50 7.87 0.88
C LEU A 41 -15.49 6.72 0.87
N TYR A 42 -15.00 6.37 -0.32
CA TYR A 42 -13.97 5.36 -0.49
C TYR A 42 -12.72 5.66 0.32
N TRP A 43 -12.22 6.91 0.27
CA TRP A 43 -10.98 7.34 0.89
C TRP A 43 -11.04 7.21 2.42
N PHE A 44 -12.13 7.64 3.06
CA PHE A 44 -12.30 7.50 4.51
C PHE A 44 -12.43 6.04 4.94
N GLY A 45 -13.24 5.23 4.24
CA GLY A 45 -13.35 3.80 4.55
C GLY A 45 -12.00 3.08 4.38
N ASN A 46 -11.24 3.46 3.36
CA ASN A 46 -9.93 2.92 3.05
C ASN A 46 -8.86 3.35 4.07
N ALA A 47 -8.96 4.57 4.61
CA ALA A 47 -8.06 5.04 5.66
C ALA A 47 -8.21 4.22 6.94
N VAL A 48 -9.46 3.97 7.37
CA VAL A 48 -9.77 3.14 8.54
C VAL A 48 -9.25 1.72 8.35
N SER A 49 -9.53 1.11 7.19
CA SER A 49 -9.05 -0.24 6.86
C SER A 49 -7.53 -0.35 6.80
N LEU A 50 -6.83 0.68 6.29
CA LEU A 50 -5.37 0.68 6.28
C LEU A 50 -4.78 0.74 7.69
N VAL A 51 -5.33 1.57 8.59
CA VAL A 51 -4.89 1.65 9.99
C VAL A 51 -5.08 0.29 10.67
N GLY A 52 -6.26 -0.32 10.52
CA GLY A 52 -6.54 -1.66 11.04
C GLY A 52 -5.57 -2.72 10.49
N THR A 53 -5.28 -2.68 9.19
CA THR A 53 -4.38 -3.64 8.55
C THR A 53 -2.95 -3.52 9.09
N TRP A 54 -2.43 -2.29 9.23
CA TRP A 54 -1.11 -2.07 9.82
C TRP A 54 -1.05 -2.51 11.28
N MET A 55 -2.12 -2.25 12.04
CA MET A 55 -2.23 -2.69 13.42
C MET A 55 -2.25 -4.23 13.53
N GLN A 56 -3.01 -4.93 12.67
CA GLN A 56 -3.02 -6.39 12.60
C GLN A 56 -1.64 -6.95 12.21
N ASN A 57 -0.93 -6.33 11.27
CA ASN A 57 0.40 -6.81 10.86
C ASN A 57 1.40 -6.77 12.03
N VAL A 58 1.36 -5.71 12.83
CA VAL A 58 2.17 -5.58 14.05
C VAL A 58 1.79 -6.68 15.05
N ALA A 59 0.49 -6.82 15.34
CA ALA A 59 0.01 -7.84 16.27
C ALA A 59 0.34 -9.27 15.84
N ARG A 60 0.21 -9.57 14.55
CA ARG A 60 0.51 -10.89 13.99
C ARG A 60 2.00 -11.21 14.05
N GLY A 61 2.87 -10.26 13.68
CA GLY A 61 4.31 -10.43 13.78
C GLY A 61 4.78 -10.67 15.22
N TRP A 62 4.19 -9.94 16.18
CA TRP A 62 4.46 -10.15 17.61
C TRP A 62 3.96 -11.51 18.10
N LEU A 63 2.73 -11.89 17.76
CA LEU A 63 2.13 -13.17 18.17
C LEU A 63 2.92 -14.38 17.65
N VAL A 64 3.39 -14.35 16.40
CA VAL A 64 4.22 -15.44 15.86
C VAL A 64 5.51 -15.58 16.65
N LEU A 65 6.15 -14.45 16.98
CA LEU A 65 7.37 -14.45 17.78
C LEU A 65 7.12 -14.99 19.20
N GLU A 66 6.01 -14.58 19.83
CA GLU A 66 5.61 -15.04 21.15
C GLU A 66 5.31 -16.54 21.20
N LEU A 67 4.57 -17.06 20.20
CA LEU A 67 4.20 -18.48 20.14
C LEU A 67 5.37 -19.41 19.80
N THR A 68 6.34 -18.94 19.02
CA THR A 68 7.34 -19.82 18.42
C THR A 68 8.77 -19.56 18.88
N ASN A 69 9.03 -18.38 19.45
CA ASN A 69 10.38 -17.89 19.75
C ASN A 69 11.35 -17.98 18.55
N SER A 70 10.84 -18.00 17.32
CA SER A 70 11.63 -18.27 16.13
C SER A 70 11.57 -17.10 15.14
N PRO A 71 12.69 -16.36 14.96
CA PRO A 71 12.80 -15.34 13.92
C PRO A 71 12.52 -15.88 12.52
N PHE A 72 12.90 -17.13 12.27
CA PHE A 72 12.64 -17.81 11.00
C PHE A 72 11.13 -17.91 10.71
N LEU A 73 10.31 -18.28 11.69
CA LEU A 73 8.86 -18.41 11.50
C LEU A 73 8.17 -17.07 11.31
N VAL A 74 8.67 -15.99 11.91
CA VAL A 74 8.18 -14.62 11.63
C VAL A 74 8.46 -14.23 10.17
N GLY A 75 9.69 -14.48 9.70
CA GLY A 75 10.06 -14.24 8.31
C GLY A 75 9.29 -15.11 7.31
N LEU A 76 9.08 -16.39 7.65
CA LEU A 76 8.30 -17.34 6.84
C LEU A 76 6.83 -16.91 6.72
N GLU A 77 6.21 -16.50 7.83
CA GLU A 77 4.84 -16.01 7.84
C GLU A 77 4.66 -14.81 6.91
N THR A 78 5.57 -13.84 6.99
CA THR A 78 5.51 -12.67 6.11
C THR A 78 5.76 -13.06 4.66
N SER A 79 6.70 -13.97 4.42
CA SER A 79 6.99 -14.49 3.08
C SER A 79 5.75 -15.16 2.46
N ILE A 80 5.07 -16.03 3.21
CA ILE A 80 3.84 -16.70 2.78
C ILE A 80 2.70 -15.71 2.51
N THR A 81 2.65 -14.57 3.22
CA THR A 81 1.66 -13.52 2.94
C THR A 81 1.91 -12.85 1.58
N TRP A 82 3.16 -12.59 1.20
CA TRP A 82 3.47 -11.81 -0.02
C TRP A 82 3.77 -12.68 -1.25
N LEU A 83 4.20 -13.92 -1.05
CA LEU A 83 4.59 -14.83 -2.13
C LEU A 83 3.45 -15.11 -3.14
N PRO A 84 2.18 -15.32 -2.72
CA PRO A 84 1.08 -15.48 -3.67
C PRO A 84 0.88 -14.23 -4.53
N ALA A 85 1.03 -13.03 -3.97
CA ALA A 85 0.89 -11.78 -4.73
C ALA A 85 1.96 -11.67 -5.84
N LEU A 86 3.16 -12.20 -5.63
CA LEU A 86 4.21 -12.21 -6.66
C LEU A 86 3.81 -13.04 -7.90
N PHE A 87 3.27 -14.25 -7.69
CA PHE A 87 2.96 -15.17 -8.78
C PHE A 87 1.54 -14.99 -9.36
N ILE A 88 0.59 -14.54 -8.52
CA ILE A 88 -0.83 -14.49 -8.87
C ILE A 88 -1.26 -13.08 -9.33
N SER A 89 -0.52 -12.01 -9.01
CA SER A 89 -0.97 -10.64 -9.35
C SER A 89 -1.18 -10.38 -10.85
N LEU A 90 -0.30 -10.92 -11.72
CA LEU A 90 -0.43 -10.80 -13.17
C LEU A 90 -1.71 -11.46 -13.70
N PRO A 91 -1.95 -12.78 -13.48
CA PRO A 91 -3.19 -13.41 -13.91
C PRO A 91 -4.42 -12.84 -13.19
N ALA A 92 -4.30 -12.48 -11.91
CA ALA A 92 -5.37 -11.86 -11.15
C ALA A 92 -5.77 -10.49 -11.69
N GLY A 93 -4.84 -9.68 -12.18
CA GLY A 93 -5.14 -8.39 -12.80
C GLY A 93 -5.98 -8.54 -14.07
N VAL A 94 -5.56 -9.43 -14.97
CA VAL A 94 -6.31 -9.71 -16.21
C VAL A 94 -7.68 -10.31 -15.91
N LEU A 95 -7.77 -11.20 -14.93
CA LEU A 95 -9.05 -11.78 -14.52
C LEU A 95 -9.96 -10.73 -13.85
N ALA A 96 -9.39 -9.86 -13.01
CA ALA A 96 -10.11 -8.78 -12.35
C ALA A 96 -10.71 -7.76 -13.31
N ASP A 97 -10.12 -7.57 -14.51
CA ASP A 97 -10.66 -6.70 -15.55
C ASP A 97 -12.03 -7.17 -16.07
N HIS A 98 -12.35 -8.46 -15.93
CA HIS A 98 -13.62 -9.04 -16.39
C HIS A 98 -14.73 -8.94 -15.35
N PHE A 99 -14.39 -8.71 -14.08
CA PHE A 99 -15.36 -8.62 -12.99
C PHE A 99 -15.78 -7.17 -12.74
N ASN A 100 -16.97 -7.01 -12.16
CA ASN A 100 -17.34 -5.73 -11.59
C ASN A 100 -16.38 -5.40 -10.43
N LYS A 101 -15.54 -4.38 -10.63
CA LYS A 101 -14.49 -3.96 -9.68
C LYS A 101 -15.04 -3.68 -8.29
N ARG A 102 -16.20 -3.04 -8.19
CA ARG A 102 -16.87 -2.77 -6.90
C ARG A 102 -17.19 -4.08 -6.17
N ASN A 103 -17.81 -5.02 -6.88
CA ASN A 103 -18.22 -6.28 -6.27
C ASN A 103 -17.01 -7.13 -5.88
N LEU A 104 -16.00 -7.19 -6.75
CA LEU A 104 -14.76 -7.89 -6.46
C LEU A 104 -14.05 -7.27 -5.24
N MET A 105 -14.01 -5.95 -5.13
CA MET A 105 -13.48 -5.25 -3.96
C MET A 105 -14.29 -5.55 -2.69
N VAL A 106 -15.62 -5.56 -2.75
CA VAL A 106 -16.45 -5.92 -1.58
C VAL A 106 -16.17 -7.37 -1.15
N ILE A 107 -16.07 -8.31 -2.09
CA ILE A 107 -15.76 -9.71 -1.81
C ILE A 107 -14.38 -9.85 -1.16
N THR A 108 -13.33 -9.22 -1.72
CA THR A 108 -11.98 -9.32 -1.14
C THR A 108 -11.94 -8.73 0.26
N GLN A 109 -12.58 -7.58 0.50
CA GLN A 109 -12.63 -6.96 1.83
C GLN A 109 -13.43 -7.82 2.83
N ALA A 110 -14.53 -8.45 2.40
CA ALA A 110 -15.30 -9.36 3.24
C ALA A 110 -14.48 -10.62 3.62
N LEU A 111 -13.76 -11.21 2.66
CA LEU A 111 -12.88 -12.35 2.93
C LEU A 111 -11.76 -11.98 3.90
N LEU A 112 -11.12 -10.81 3.74
CA LEU A 112 -10.11 -10.32 4.69
C LEU A 112 -10.71 -10.09 6.09
N ALA A 113 -11.94 -9.58 6.17
CA ALA A 113 -12.65 -9.40 7.44
C ALA A 113 -12.90 -10.74 8.15
N VAL A 114 -13.32 -11.76 7.41
CA VAL A 114 -13.54 -13.12 7.92
C VAL A 114 -12.24 -13.74 8.40
N LEU A 115 -11.14 -13.60 7.64
CA LEU A 115 -9.82 -14.11 8.05
C LEU A 115 -9.28 -13.41 9.31
N ALA A 116 -9.46 -12.09 9.42
CA ALA A 116 -9.11 -11.33 10.62
C ALA A 116 -9.97 -11.76 11.83
N LEU A 117 -11.27 -11.98 11.63
CA LEU A 117 -12.16 -12.48 12.68
C LEU A 117 -11.78 -13.90 13.12
N ALA A 118 -11.44 -14.77 12.17
CA ALA A 118 -10.98 -16.13 12.46
C ALA A 118 -9.72 -16.11 13.34
N LEU A 119 -8.74 -15.23 13.05
CA LEU A 119 -7.57 -15.04 13.92
C LEU A 119 -7.97 -14.58 15.33
N ALA A 120 -8.90 -13.64 15.46
CA ALA A 120 -9.39 -13.16 16.76
C ALA A 120 -10.04 -14.29 17.57
N VAL A 121 -10.95 -15.05 16.95
CA VAL A 121 -11.66 -16.17 17.57
C VAL A 121 -10.69 -17.27 17.99
N LEU A 122 -9.76 -17.66 17.13
CA LEU A 122 -8.74 -18.67 17.44
C LEU A 122 -7.85 -18.23 18.61
N TYR A 123 -7.51 -16.95 18.68
CA TYR A 123 -6.73 -16.40 19.78
C TYR A 123 -7.51 -16.44 21.10
N TRP A 124 -8.75 -15.94 21.13
CA TRP A 124 -9.56 -15.90 22.36
C TRP A 124 -9.99 -17.29 22.86
N THR A 125 -10.17 -18.26 21.96
CA THR A 125 -10.45 -19.65 22.34
C THR A 125 -9.20 -20.41 22.82
N GLY A 126 -8.02 -19.80 22.74
CA GLY A 126 -6.76 -20.40 23.20
C GLY A 126 -6.24 -21.54 22.31
N VAL A 127 -6.87 -21.83 21.16
CA VAL A 127 -6.47 -22.91 20.25
C VAL A 127 -5.55 -22.44 19.12
N ILE A 128 -5.17 -21.16 19.11
CA ILE A 128 -4.30 -20.59 18.08
C ILE A 128 -2.93 -21.30 18.06
N ARG A 129 -2.50 -21.66 16.86
CA ARG A 129 -1.23 -22.35 16.59
C ARG A 129 -0.59 -21.70 15.37
N ILE A 130 0.72 -21.86 15.23
CA ILE A 130 1.46 -21.32 14.07
C ILE A 130 0.85 -21.79 12.74
N GLY A 131 0.42 -23.05 12.65
CA GLY A 131 -0.22 -23.60 11.44
C GLY A 131 -1.47 -22.81 11.01
N HIS A 132 -2.30 -22.38 11.97
CA HIS A 132 -3.48 -21.56 11.67
C HIS A 132 -3.07 -20.19 11.10
N ILE A 133 -2.05 -19.55 11.70
CA ILE A 133 -1.54 -18.26 11.25
C ILE A 133 -0.98 -18.37 9.83
N LEU A 134 -0.17 -19.39 9.54
CA LEU A 134 0.42 -19.59 8.21
C LEU A 134 -0.63 -19.82 7.13
N VAL A 135 -1.66 -20.64 7.41
CA VAL A 135 -2.77 -20.88 6.47
C VAL A 135 -3.54 -19.59 6.20
N ILE A 136 -3.88 -18.84 7.26
CA ILE A 136 -4.60 -17.57 7.12
C ILE A 136 -3.75 -16.54 6.36
N SER A 137 -2.44 -16.51 6.59
CA SER A 137 -1.51 -15.65 5.87
C SER A 137 -1.39 -16.02 4.38
N ALA A 138 -1.38 -17.31 4.03
CA ALA A 138 -1.41 -17.76 2.64
C ALA A 138 -2.70 -17.32 1.93
N LEU A 139 -3.85 -17.54 2.56
CA LEU A 139 -5.16 -17.10 2.04
C LEU A 139 -5.22 -15.58 1.89
N THR A 140 -4.70 -14.84 2.87
CA THR A 140 -4.57 -13.38 2.82
C THR A 140 -3.75 -12.94 1.61
N GLY A 141 -2.62 -13.60 1.34
CA GLY A 141 -1.78 -13.32 0.18
C GLY A 141 -2.50 -13.52 -1.15
N VAL A 142 -3.27 -14.61 -1.28
CA VAL A 142 -4.10 -14.85 -2.48
C VAL A 142 -5.11 -13.73 -2.66
N ILE A 143 -5.82 -13.33 -1.59
CA ILE A 143 -6.81 -12.24 -1.66
C ILE A 143 -6.16 -10.91 -2.03
N ILE A 144 -4.98 -10.59 -1.47
CA ILE A 144 -4.22 -9.38 -1.78
C ILE A 144 -3.81 -9.34 -3.27
N ALA A 145 -3.50 -10.49 -3.88
CA ALA A 145 -3.14 -10.58 -5.30
C ALA A 145 -4.27 -10.08 -6.22
N PHE A 146 -5.52 -10.37 -5.87
CA PHE A 146 -6.70 -9.85 -6.58
C PHE A 146 -7.06 -8.42 -6.17
N ASN A 147 -6.92 -8.09 -4.89
CA ASN A 147 -7.33 -6.80 -4.35
C ASN A 147 -6.46 -5.64 -4.86
N SER A 148 -5.16 -5.85 -5.03
CA SER A 148 -4.20 -4.81 -5.43
C SER A 148 -4.51 -4.15 -6.78
N PRO A 149 -4.69 -4.89 -7.89
CA PRO A 149 -5.03 -4.28 -9.19
C PRO A 149 -6.40 -3.59 -9.17
N VAL A 150 -7.39 -4.19 -8.51
CA VAL A 150 -8.74 -3.62 -8.36
C VAL A 150 -8.71 -2.29 -7.63
N ARG A 151 -7.89 -2.18 -6.57
CA ARG A 151 -7.77 -0.96 -5.77
C ARG A 151 -7.25 0.22 -6.59
N LEU A 152 -6.25 -0.03 -7.45
CA LEU A 152 -5.71 1.01 -8.35
C LEU A 152 -6.71 1.42 -9.42
N ALA A 153 -7.43 0.45 -10.01
CA ALA A 153 -8.42 0.71 -11.04
C ALA A 153 -9.66 1.45 -10.51
N ILE A 154 -10.15 1.13 -9.32
CA ILE A 154 -11.29 1.83 -8.70
C ILE A 154 -10.96 3.30 -8.47
N VAL A 155 -9.75 3.61 -7.99
CA VAL A 155 -9.37 5.01 -7.72
C VAL A 155 -9.48 5.86 -8.99
N SER A 156 -9.01 5.36 -10.13
CA SER A 156 -9.07 6.11 -11.38
C SER A 156 -10.51 6.25 -11.92
N GLU A 157 -11.37 5.25 -11.73
CA GLU A 157 -12.79 5.32 -12.09
C GLU A 157 -13.60 6.28 -11.20
N LEU A 158 -13.27 6.37 -9.91
CA LEU A 158 -14.00 7.22 -8.97
C LEU A 158 -13.77 8.71 -9.22
N VAL A 159 -12.54 9.11 -9.56
CA VAL A 159 -12.14 10.52 -9.64
C VAL A 159 -12.12 11.08 -11.07
N GLY A 160 -12.08 10.20 -12.08
CA GLY A 160 -11.88 10.59 -13.48
C GLY A 160 -10.43 10.94 -13.80
N ARG A 161 -10.06 10.89 -15.10
CA ARG A 161 -8.67 11.01 -15.58
C ARG A 161 -7.95 12.27 -15.07
N ASP A 162 -8.67 13.38 -14.95
CA ASP A 162 -8.10 14.68 -14.58
C ASP A 162 -7.61 14.75 -13.13
N LEU A 163 -8.15 13.91 -12.24
CA LEU A 163 -7.85 13.92 -10.81
C LEU A 163 -7.07 12.69 -10.33
N VAL A 164 -6.71 11.76 -11.22
CA VAL A 164 -6.02 10.51 -10.86
C VAL A 164 -4.73 10.79 -10.12
N LEU A 165 -3.90 11.72 -10.61
CA LEU A 165 -2.63 12.04 -9.97
C LEU A 165 -2.82 12.57 -8.53
N ASN A 166 -3.83 13.43 -8.33
CA ASN A 166 -4.16 13.95 -7.00
C ASN A 166 -4.69 12.84 -6.08
N ALA A 167 -5.51 11.93 -6.62
CA ALA A 167 -6.04 10.79 -5.87
C ALA A 167 -4.97 9.76 -5.49
N VAL A 168 -3.99 9.53 -6.37
CA VAL A 168 -2.82 8.71 -6.07
C VAL A 168 -2.00 9.35 -4.95
N ALA A 169 -1.73 10.66 -5.02
CA ALA A 169 -1.02 11.37 -3.97
C ALA A 169 -1.73 11.29 -2.61
N LEU A 170 -3.06 11.48 -2.58
CA LEU A 170 -3.86 11.33 -1.37
C LEU A 170 -3.88 9.90 -0.83
N ASN A 171 -3.88 8.89 -1.69
CA ASN A 171 -3.78 7.49 -1.25
C ASN A 171 -2.41 7.20 -0.63
N SER A 172 -1.34 7.71 -1.24
CA SER A 172 0.02 7.62 -0.67
C SER A 172 0.10 8.31 0.69
N ALA A 173 -0.55 9.47 0.87
CA ALA A 173 -0.60 10.16 2.15
C ALA A 173 -1.28 9.31 3.24
N VAL A 174 -2.45 8.71 2.93
CA VAL A 174 -3.15 7.81 3.87
C VAL A 174 -2.34 6.58 4.19
N PHE A 175 -1.70 5.97 3.19
CA PHE A 175 -0.89 4.77 3.40
C PHE A 175 0.27 5.03 4.38
N ASN A 176 0.97 6.16 4.22
CA ASN A 176 2.05 6.55 5.12
C ASN A 176 1.54 6.99 6.49
N ALA A 177 0.40 7.68 6.56
CA ALA A 177 -0.24 8.00 7.84
C ALA A 177 -0.65 6.73 8.60
N ALA A 178 -1.23 5.75 7.92
CA ALA A 178 -1.62 4.47 8.51
C ALA A 178 -0.41 3.66 9.00
N ARG A 179 0.75 3.77 8.32
CA ARG A 179 2.03 3.21 8.78
C ARG A 179 2.53 3.81 10.10
N ILE A 180 2.10 5.01 10.47
CA ILE A 180 2.42 5.64 11.76
C ILE A 180 1.37 5.25 12.79
N VAL A 181 0.10 5.50 12.45
CA VAL A 181 -1.03 5.41 13.37
C VAL A 181 -1.32 3.96 13.74
N GLY A 182 -1.33 3.05 12.75
CA GLY A 182 -1.62 1.62 12.98
C GLY A 182 -0.68 0.97 13.99
N PRO A 183 0.65 1.03 13.81
CA PRO A 183 1.59 0.46 14.77
C PRO A 183 1.61 1.15 16.14
N SER A 184 1.36 2.47 16.18
CA SER A 184 1.23 3.20 17.44
C SER A 184 0.06 2.68 18.27
N ILE A 185 -1.11 2.51 17.62
CA ILE A 185 -2.30 1.92 18.24
C ILE A 185 -2.01 0.47 18.64
N ALA A 186 -1.36 -0.31 17.77
CA ALA A 186 -1.01 -1.71 18.04
C ALA A 186 -0.13 -1.87 19.28
N GLY A 187 0.86 -1.01 19.49
CA GLY A 187 1.76 -1.10 20.64
C GLY A 187 1.02 -0.98 21.98
N VAL A 188 0.00 -0.12 22.04
CA VAL A 188 -0.87 0.01 23.22
C VAL A 188 -1.90 -1.12 23.27
N ALA A 189 -2.58 -1.39 22.15
CA ALA A 189 -3.63 -2.39 22.07
C ALA A 189 -3.12 -3.80 22.40
N LEU A 190 -1.89 -4.15 21.99
CA LEU A 190 -1.28 -5.43 22.36
C LEU A 190 -1.11 -5.58 23.87
N GLY A 191 -0.80 -4.51 24.59
CA GLY A 191 -0.67 -4.55 26.05
C GLY A 191 -2.00 -4.59 26.81
N VAL A 192 -3.07 -4.03 26.24
CA VAL A 192 -4.37 -3.88 26.93
C VAL A 192 -5.39 -4.95 26.54
N ILE A 193 -5.50 -5.26 25.25
CA ILE A 193 -6.52 -6.16 24.69
C ILE A 193 -5.92 -7.36 23.94
N GLY A 194 -4.59 -7.50 23.95
CA GLY A 194 -3.86 -8.60 23.31
C GLY A 194 -3.96 -8.61 21.78
N ALA A 195 -3.37 -9.65 21.17
CA ALA A 195 -3.37 -9.80 19.71
C ALA A 195 -4.78 -10.03 19.14
N GLY A 196 -5.63 -10.79 19.85
CA GLY A 196 -7.02 -11.04 19.45
C GLY A 196 -7.86 -9.77 19.30
N GLY A 197 -7.70 -8.81 20.23
CA GLY A 197 -8.36 -7.51 20.14
C GLY A 197 -7.94 -6.72 18.90
N CYS A 198 -6.64 -6.72 18.56
CA CYS A 198 -6.14 -6.10 17.34
C CYS A 198 -6.74 -6.73 16.07
N PHE A 199 -6.87 -8.06 16.03
CA PHE A 199 -7.47 -8.78 14.90
C PHE A 199 -8.97 -8.47 14.76
N ALA A 200 -9.70 -8.42 15.87
CA ALA A 200 -11.13 -8.08 15.88
C ALA A 200 -11.39 -6.64 15.40
N ILE A 201 -10.60 -5.67 15.89
CA ILE A 201 -10.68 -4.28 15.43
C ILE A 201 -10.39 -4.20 13.92
N ASN A 202 -9.40 -4.93 13.41
CA ASN A 202 -9.13 -4.93 11.97
C ASN A 202 -10.29 -5.55 11.17
N SER A 203 -10.91 -6.63 11.66
CA SER A 203 -12.11 -7.21 11.05
C SER A 203 -13.24 -6.18 10.92
N VAL A 204 -13.51 -5.43 11.99
CA VAL A 204 -14.51 -4.35 11.97
C VAL A 204 -14.08 -3.20 11.03
N SER A 205 -12.80 -2.89 10.93
CA SER A 205 -12.28 -1.84 10.05
C SER A 205 -12.61 -2.09 8.57
N PHE A 206 -12.66 -3.35 8.15
CA PHE A 206 -13.03 -3.74 6.80
C PHE A 206 -14.52 -3.48 6.50
N LEU A 207 -15.39 -3.51 7.51
CA LEU A 207 -16.79 -3.10 7.33
C LEU A 207 -16.89 -1.63 6.90
N GLY A 208 -15.97 -0.77 7.36
CA GLY A 208 -15.94 0.63 6.98
C GLY A 208 -15.80 0.84 5.46
N ILE A 209 -14.89 0.12 4.81
CA ILE A 209 -14.73 0.19 3.35
C ILE A 209 -15.87 -0.51 2.60
N ILE A 210 -16.41 -1.61 3.13
CA ILE A 210 -17.56 -2.31 2.54
C ILE A 210 -18.79 -1.40 2.53
N VAL A 211 -19.10 -0.76 3.67
CA VAL A 211 -20.20 0.20 3.79
C VAL A 211 -19.96 1.41 2.89
N ALA A 212 -18.74 1.95 2.84
CA ALA A 212 -18.41 3.03 1.93
C ALA A 212 -18.68 2.64 0.46
N LEU A 213 -18.27 1.44 0.04
CA LEU A 213 -18.53 0.92 -1.31
C LEU A 213 -20.02 0.66 -1.55
N ALA A 214 -20.81 0.33 -0.52
CA ALA A 214 -22.25 0.18 -0.64
C ALA A 214 -22.91 1.47 -1.17
N PHE A 215 -22.43 2.63 -0.71
CA PHE A 215 -22.92 3.94 -1.14
C PHE A 215 -22.26 4.51 -2.41
N VAL A 216 -21.18 3.89 -2.88
CA VAL A 216 -20.50 4.29 -4.13
C VAL A 216 -21.25 3.75 -5.33
N ARG A 217 -21.62 4.65 -6.26
CA ARG A 217 -22.19 4.30 -7.56
C ARG A 217 -21.11 4.40 -8.63
N LEU A 218 -20.65 3.25 -9.13
CA LEU A 218 -19.75 3.16 -10.29
C LEU A 218 -20.59 2.98 -11.56
N LYS A 219 -20.29 3.77 -12.60
CA LYS A 219 -20.81 3.47 -13.95
C LYS A 219 -20.16 2.16 -14.39
N HIS A 220 -20.98 1.16 -14.71
CA HIS A 220 -20.47 -0.10 -15.23
C HIS A 220 -19.75 0.16 -16.55
N ALA A 221 -18.42 0.17 -16.54
CA ALA A 221 -17.67 0.00 -17.77
C ALA A 221 -17.93 -1.46 -18.20
N ARG A 222 -18.63 -1.65 -19.32
CA ARG A 222 -18.72 -2.98 -19.91
C ARG A 222 -17.29 -3.39 -20.27
N PRO A 223 -16.78 -4.53 -19.79
CA PRO A 223 -15.50 -5.02 -20.28
C PRO A 223 -15.64 -5.20 -21.78
N GLU A 224 -14.84 -4.48 -22.57
CA GLU A 224 -14.75 -4.77 -23.99
C GLU A 224 -14.14 -6.16 -24.13
N PRO A 225 -14.82 -7.11 -24.80
CA PRO A 225 -14.26 -8.42 -25.02
C PRO A 225 -13.09 -8.29 -26.00
N THR A 226 -11.89 -8.16 -25.47
CA THR A 226 -10.68 -8.38 -26.26
C THR A 226 -10.57 -9.87 -26.52
N GLY A 227 -10.75 -10.32 -27.77
CA GLY A 227 -10.63 -11.73 -28.17
C GLY A 227 -9.22 -12.34 -28.04
N GLU A 228 -8.34 -11.74 -27.25
CA GLU A 228 -6.98 -12.21 -27.01
C GLU A 228 -6.91 -13.11 -25.78
N SER A 229 -6.16 -14.20 -25.88
CA SER A 229 -5.94 -15.09 -24.73
C SER A 229 -5.16 -14.39 -23.61
N LEU A 230 -5.50 -14.72 -22.36
CA LEU A 230 -4.83 -14.25 -21.13
C LEU A 230 -3.30 -14.29 -21.25
N TRP A 231 -2.78 -15.41 -21.75
CA TRP A 231 -1.36 -15.65 -21.93
C TRP A 231 -0.71 -14.75 -22.97
N ARG A 232 -1.41 -14.38 -24.06
CA ARG A 232 -0.89 -13.43 -25.06
C ARG A 232 -0.76 -12.02 -24.49
N ARG A 233 -1.72 -11.57 -23.67
CA ARG A 233 -1.66 -10.25 -23.01
C ARG A 233 -0.47 -10.18 -22.03
N ILE A 234 -0.30 -11.20 -21.20
CA ILE A 234 0.85 -11.30 -20.27
C ILE A 234 2.18 -11.36 -21.03
N ALA A 235 2.28 -12.23 -22.05
CA ALA A 235 3.50 -12.35 -22.86
C ALA A 235 3.83 -11.07 -23.63
N GLY A 236 2.80 -10.35 -24.12
CA GLY A 236 2.94 -9.04 -24.76
C GLY A 236 3.54 -7.99 -23.82
N GLY A 237 3.01 -7.90 -22.59
CA GLY A 237 3.55 -7.00 -21.56
C GLY A 237 5.00 -7.31 -21.18
N LEU A 238 5.32 -8.60 -20.96
CA LEU A 238 6.69 -9.02 -20.66
C LEU A 238 7.65 -8.74 -21.82
N ARG A 239 7.21 -8.98 -23.07
CA ARG A 239 8.00 -8.69 -24.27
C ARG A 239 8.21 -7.18 -24.45
N PHE A 240 7.23 -6.36 -24.11
CA PHE A 240 7.34 -4.91 -24.15
C PHE A 240 8.42 -4.41 -23.16
N VAL A 241 8.38 -4.90 -21.92
CA VAL A 241 9.41 -4.58 -20.90
C VAL A 241 10.78 -5.06 -21.34
N ALA A 242 10.88 -6.26 -21.93
CA ALA A 242 12.14 -6.81 -22.40
C ALA A 242 12.77 -5.99 -23.55
N ARG A 243 11.95 -5.36 -24.40
CA ARG A 243 12.40 -4.54 -25.54
C ARG A 243 12.84 -3.13 -25.15
N HIS A 244 12.30 -2.56 -24.08
CA HIS A 244 12.60 -1.20 -23.67
C HIS A 244 13.63 -1.18 -22.53
N ARG A 245 14.85 -0.72 -22.83
CA ARG A 245 15.97 -0.69 -21.87
C ARG A 245 15.60 0.05 -20.59
N ASP A 246 14.93 1.20 -20.69
CA ASP A 246 14.55 2.01 -19.54
C ASP A 246 13.57 1.28 -18.62
N MET A 247 12.55 0.61 -19.20
CA MET A 247 11.58 -0.18 -18.43
C MET A 247 12.25 -1.37 -17.74
N ARG A 248 13.17 -2.05 -18.42
CA ARG A 248 13.92 -3.15 -17.81
C ARG A 248 14.78 -2.69 -16.64
N VAL A 249 15.48 -1.57 -16.78
CA VAL A 249 16.28 -0.99 -15.68
C VAL A 249 15.38 -0.63 -14.50
N LEU A 250 14.24 0.03 -14.74
CA LEU A 250 13.27 0.37 -13.69
C LEU A 250 12.73 -0.88 -12.97
N MET A 251 12.37 -1.93 -13.72
CA MET A 251 11.87 -3.18 -13.14
C MET A 251 12.93 -3.89 -12.30
N VAL A 252 14.19 -3.93 -12.75
CA VAL A 252 15.30 -4.49 -11.96
C VAL A 252 15.55 -3.66 -10.70
N MET A 253 15.53 -2.33 -10.79
CA MET A 253 15.68 -1.47 -9.61
C MET A 253 14.57 -1.70 -8.59
N ILE A 254 13.31 -1.78 -9.03
CA ILE A 254 12.16 -2.09 -8.16
C ILE A 254 12.31 -3.48 -7.55
N ALA A 255 12.74 -4.48 -8.33
CA ALA A 255 12.95 -5.83 -7.83
C ALA A 255 14.06 -5.89 -6.77
N VAL A 256 15.20 -5.25 -7.00
CA VAL A 256 16.29 -5.16 -6.01
C VAL A 256 15.82 -4.42 -4.76
N PHE A 257 15.16 -3.27 -4.92
CA PHE A 257 14.66 -2.50 -3.78
C PHE A 257 13.61 -3.26 -2.96
N SER A 258 12.68 -3.95 -3.62
CA SER A 258 11.64 -4.73 -2.93
C SER A 258 12.21 -5.96 -2.24
N SER A 259 13.22 -6.60 -2.84
CA SER A 259 13.88 -7.79 -2.30
C SER A 259 14.84 -7.51 -1.15
N PHE A 260 15.40 -6.31 -1.04
CA PHE A 260 16.40 -6.00 0.01
C PHE A 260 15.98 -4.85 0.93
N GLY A 261 15.30 -3.83 0.40
CA GLY A 261 14.97 -2.59 1.10
C GLY A 261 13.78 -2.69 2.07
N ILE A 262 13.06 -3.81 2.13
CA ILE A 262 11.88 -4.00 2.98
C ILE A 262 12.01 -5.23 3.91
N VAL A 263 13.05 -6.06 3.74
CA VAL A 263 13.22 -7.35 4.44
C VAL A 263 13.49 -7.21 5.94
N TYR A 264 13.87 -6.03 6.41
CA TYR A 264 14.04 -5.79 7.84
C TYR A 264 12.69 -5.66 8.57
N LEU A 265 11.61 -5.25 7.90
CA LEU A 265 10.30 -5.04 8.53
C LEU A 265 9.75 -6.29 9.26
N PRO A 266 9.75 -7.50 8.67
CA PRO A 266 9.35 -8.73 9.35
C PRO A 266 10.17 -9.05 10.59
N LEU A 267 11.44 -8.62 10.64
CA LEU A 267 12.35 -8.90 11.76
C LEU A 267 12.24 -7.85 12.88
N MET A 268 11.47 -6.77 12.69
CA MET A 268 11.27 -5.75 13.71
C MET A 268 10.79 -6.26 15.08
N PRO A 269 9.81 -7.19 15.20
CA PRO A 269 9.44 -7.73 16.51
C PRO A 269 10.61 -8.46 17.18
N VAL A 270 11.48 -9.12 16.40
CA VAL A 270 12.68 -9.81 16.90
C VAL A 270 13.69 -8.79 17.42
N PHE A 271 13.95 -7.71 16.68
CA PHE A 271 14.83 -6.63 17.16
C PHE A 271 14.28 -5.97 18.43
N ALA A 272 12.96 -5.71 18.48
CA ALA A 272 12.32 -5.14 19.65
C ALA A 272 12.56 -6.01 20.90
N ARG A 273 12.27 -7.31 20.81
CA ARG A 273 12.36 -8.23 21.94
C ARG A 273 13.79 -8.66 22.27
N ASP A 274 14.54 -9.14 21.27
CA ASP A 274 15.81 -9.85 21.47
C ASP A 274 17.04 -8.92 21.45
N VAL A 275 16.96 -7.75 20.79
CA VAL A 275 18.07 -6.79 20.71
C VAL A 275 17.90 -5.63 21.68
N PHE A 276 16.73 -4.99 21.68
CA PHE A 276 16.46 -3.82 22.51
C PHE A 276 15.79 -4.14 23.85
N GLY A 277 15.34 -5.38 24.06
CA GLY A 277 14.69 -5.79 25.31
C GLY A 277 13.37 -5.07 25.59
N VAL A 278 12.69 -4.57 24.55
CA VAL A 278 11.44 -3.82 24.68
C VAL A 278 10.22 -4.68 24.34
N GLY A 279 9.12 -4.44 25.05
CA GLY A 279 7.84 -5.11 24.81
C GLY A 279 7.07 -4.60 23.58
N PRO A 280 5.78 -4.97 23.46
CA PRO A 280 4.91 -4.58 22.34
C PRO A 280 4.82 -3.06 22.12
N GLY A 281 4.83 -2.28 23.21
CA GLY A 281 4.83 -0.82 23.14
C GLY A 281 6.09 -0.26 22.48
N GLY A 282 7.26 -0.83 22.77
CA GLY A 282 8.52 -0.44 22.14
C GLY A 282 8.57 -0.84 20.66
N TYR A 283 8.06 -2.02 20.32
CA TYR A 283 7.87 -2.43 18.92
C TYR A 283 6.95 -1.48 18.15
N GLY A 284 5.82 -1.09 18.76
CA GLY A 284 4.92 -0.07 18.21
C GLY A 284 5.63 1.27 17.96
N ALA A 285 6.45 1.73 18.92
CA ALA A 285 7.25 2.95 18.79
C ALA A 285 8.30 2.87 17.67
N MET A 286 8.97 1.73 17.49
CA MET A 286 9.91 1.50 16.38
C MET A 286 9.22 1.64 15.02
N MET A 287 8.07 0.99 14.87
CA MET A 287 7.28 1.03 13.63
C MET A 287 6.69 2.42 13.38
N ALA A 288 6.26 3.12 14.44
CA ALA A 288 5.79 4.51 14.35
C ALA A 288 6.92 5.45 13.89
N GLY A 289 8.12 5.32 14.45
CA GLY A 289 9.31 6.07 14.04
C GLY A 289 9.64 5.87 12.56
N LEU A 290 9.61 4.61 12.09
CA LEU A 290 9.75 4.31 10.67
C LEU A 290 8.69 5.02 9.81
N GLY A 291 7.43 5.01 10.26
CA GLY A 291 6.34 5.70 9.59
C GLY A 291 6.55 7.23 9.51
N VAL A 292 7.05 7.85 10.59
CA VAL A 292 7.34 9.31 10.63
C VAL A 292 8.43 9.64 9.61
N GLY A 293 9.48 8.83 9.56
CA GLY A 293 10.48 8.89 8.50
C GLY A 293 9.87 8.81 7.11
N ALA A 294 9.02 7.80 6.88
CA ALA A 294 8.36 7.59 5.60
C ALA A 294 7.51 8.80 5.14
N LEU A 295 6.70 9.34 6.04
CA LEU A 295 5.86 10.50 5.74
C LEU A 295 6.70 11.75 5.43
N THR A 296 7.73 12.02 6.23
CA THR A 296 8.64 13.15 5.98
C THR A 296 9.39 13.00 4.65
N GLY A 297 9.84 11.78 4.31
CA GLY A 297 10.49 11.49 3.03
C GLY A 297 9.60 11.80 1.83
N VAL A 298 8.34 11.36 1.85
CA VAL A 298 7.38 11.65 0.76
C VAL A 298 7.13 13.16 0.64
N LEU A 299 6.95 13.86 1.76
CA LEU A 299 6.70 15.31 1.76
C LEU A 299 7.90 16.08 1.19
N VAL A 300 9.11 15.74 1.61
CA VAL A 300 10.34 16.35 1.09
C VAL A 300 10.50 16.04 -0.40
N LEU A 301 10.32 14.78 -0.82
CA LEU A 301 10.39 14.42 -2.24
C LEU A 301 9.36 15.19 -3.08
N ALA A 302 8.13 15.36 -2.59
CA ALA A 302 7.10 16.13 -3.29
C ALA A 302 7.55 17.58 -3.56
N THR A 303 8.27 18.21 -2.62
CA THR A 303 8.81 19.56 -2.79
C THR A 303 9.99 19.64 -3.78
N ILE A 304 10.86 18.62 -3.82
CA ILE A 304 12.10 18.61 -4.63
C ILE A 304 11.86 18.01 -6.04
N SER A 305 10.73 17.34 -6.27
CA SER A 305 10.40 16.54 -7.46
C SER A 305 10.49 17.27 -8.82
N ARG A 306 10.59 18.60 -8.85
CA ARG A 306 10.76 19.40 -10.08
C ARG A 306 12.20 19.47 -10.60
N THR A 307 13.16 18.81 -9.95
CA THR A 307 14.59 18.89 -10.31
C THR A 307 14.99 17.92 -11.43
N ARG A 308 15.96 18.35 -12.26
CA ARG A 308 16.51 17.62 -13.43
C ARG A 308 17.30 16.34 -13.08
N HIS A 309 17.44 16.01 -11.79
CA HIS A 309 18.38 14.99 -11.29
C HIS A 309 17.72 13.78 -10.58
N ARG A 310 16.47 13.45 -10.90
CA ARG A 310 15.72 12.33 -10.28
C ARG A 310 16.49 11.00 -10.22
N GLY A 311 17.23 10.65 -11.27
CA GLY A 311 18.06 9.44 -11.29
C GLY A 311 19.18 9.43 -10.24
N ARG A 312 19.82 10.58 -9.99
CA ARG A 312 20.87 10.69 -8.96
C ARG A 312 20.29 10.62 -7.54
N ILE A 313 19.13 11.24 -7.34
CA ILE A 313 18.40 11.17 -6.05
C ILE A 313 18.04 9.72 -5.73
N LEU A 314 17.56 8.97 -6.73
CA LEU A 314 17.19 7.56 -6.58
C LEU A 314 18.41 6.71 -6.17
N VAL A 315 19.54 6.85 -6.88
CA VAL A 315 20.78 6.11 -6.55
C VAL A 315 21.28 6.48 -5.15
N ALA A 316 21.41 7.77 -4.85
CA ALA A 316 21.86 8.24 -3.54
C ALA A 316 20.95 7.75 -2.40
N GLY A 317 19.63 7.77 -2.61
CA GLY A 317 18.65 7.26 -1.65
C GLY A 317 18.79 5.76 -1.41
N THR A 318 18.96 4.96 -2.46
CA THR A 318 19.18 3.51 -2.32
C THR A 318 20.49 3.16 -1.60
N THR A 319 21.59 3.87 -1.92
CA THR A 319 22.88 3.68 -1.24
C THR A 319 22.78 4.05 0.23
N LEU A 320 22.16 5.20 0.54
CA LEU A 320 21.97 5.65 1.91
C LEU A 320 21.08 4.69 2.72
N LEU A 321 20.02 4.15 2.11
CA LEU A 321 19.20 3.11 2.73
C LEU A 321 20.04 1.88 3.11
N GLY A 322 20.91 1.40 2.21
CA GLY A 322 21.81 0.28 2.49
C GLY A 322 22.77 0.55 3.65
N LEU A 323 23.37 1.75 3.69
CA LEU A 323 24.25 2.16 4.79
C LEU A 323 23.51 2.25 6.12
N LEU A 324 22.30 2.80 6.13
CA LEU A 324 21.47 2.91 7.33
C LEU A 324 21.01 1.53 7.84
N LEU A 325 20.82 0.54 6.95
CA LEU A 325 20.50 -0.83 7.37
C LEU A 325 21.68 -1.49 8.08
N VAL A 326 22.90 -1.31 7.57
CA VAL A 326 24.13 -1.77 8.24
C VAL A 326 24.26 -1.09 9.59
N LEU A 327 24.07 0.22 9.65
CA LEU A 327 24.12 0.98 10.90
C LEU A 327 23.08 0.47 11.90
N PHE A 328 21.83 0.25 11.48
CA PHE A 328 20.76 -0.27 12.33
C PHE A 328 21.12 -1.64 12.93
N GLY A 329 21.76 -2.53 12.15
CA GLY A 329 22.22 -3.83 12.63
C GLY A 329 23.33 -3.76 13.70
N LEU A 330 24.06 -2.64 13.78
CA LEU A 330 25.11 -2.40 14.76
C LEU A 330 24.58 -1.73 16.05
N VAL A 331 23.43 -1.06 15.97
CA VAL A 331 22.87 -0.31 17.09
C VAL A 331 22.28 -1.26 18.14
N ARG A 332 22.68 -1.05 19.40
CA ARG A 332 22.17 -1.78 20.58
C ARG A 332 21.33 -0.90 21.52
N ASP A 333 21.40 0.41 21.35
CA ASP A 333 20.61 1.37 22.12
C ASP A 333 19.26 1.67 21.44
N PHE A 334 18.18 1.61 22.21
CA PHE A 334 16.82 1.76 21.70
C PHE A 334 16.55 3.16 21.11
N ARG A 335 17.04 4.23 21.74
CA ARG A 335 16.81 5.61 21.28
C ARG A 335 17.52 5.86 19.96
N THR A 336 18.76 5.42 19.88
CA THR A 336 19.56 5.45 18.65
C THR A 336 18.92 4.59 17.56
N GLY A 337 18.37 3.43 17.93
CA GLY A 337 17.66 2.53 17.01
C GLY A 337 16.45 3.20 16.37
N ILE A 338 15.63 3.90 17.17
CA ILE A 338 14.49 4.70 16.67
C ILE A 338 14.97 5.81 15.73
N ALA A 339 16.02 6.55 16.08
CA ALA A 339 16.53 7.63 15.23
C ALA A 339 16.99 7.11 13.86
N VAL A 340 17.68 5.96 13.84
CA VAL A 340 18.08 5.29 12.59
C VAL A 340 16.86 4.79 11.82
N LEU A 341 15.83 4.26 12.49
CA LEU A 341 14.57 3.86 11.84
C LEU A 341 13.85 5.05 11.19
N VAL A 342 13.82 6.21 11.83
CA VAL A 342 13.27 7.43 11.20
C VAL A 342 14.04 7.76 9.91
N ALA A 343 15.37 7.71 9.94
CA ALA A 343 16.20 7.94 8.75
C ALA A 343 15.98 6.86 7.66
N LEU A 344 15.81 5.60 8.05
CA LEU A 344 15.49 4.49 7.16
C LEU A 344 14.15 4.71 6.45
N GLY A 345 13.11 5.07 7.20
CA GLY A 345 11.78 5.35 6.65
C GLY A 345 11.82 6.49 5.64
N PHE A 346 12.58 7.55 5.94
CA PHE A 346 12.78 8.71 5.06
C PHE A 346 13.41 8.29 3.72
N CYS A 347 14.50 7.53 3.77
CA CYS A 347 15.18 7.05 2.57
C CYS A 347 14.31 6.09 1.78
N GLN A 348 13.63 5.17 2.47
CA GLN A 348 12.75 4.17 1.85
C GLN A 348 11.65 4.84 1.00
N SER A 349 11.01 5.87 1.53
CA SER A 349 9.86 6.49 0.84
C SER A 349 10.26 7.57 -0.17
N SER A 350 11.51 8.02 -0.14
CA SER A 350 12.08 8.89 -1.16
C SER A 350 12.48 8.13 -2.43
N VAL A 351 12.67 6.80 -2.32
CA VAL A 351 13.09 5.90 -3.39
C VAL A 351 11.90 5.15 -4.02
N ALA A 352 10.83 4.92 -3.24
CA ALA A 352 9.62 4.20 -3.66
C ALA A 352 8.68 5.05 -4.55
#